data_AF-A0AAD4M1M2-F1
#
_entry.id   AF-A0AAD4M1M2-F1
#
_cell.length_a   1.000
_cell.length_b   1.000
_cell.length_c   1.000
_cell.angle_alpha   90.00
_cell.angle_beta   90.00
_cell.angle_gamma   90.00
#
_symmetry.space_group_name_H-M   'P 1'
#
loop_
_entity.id
_entity.type
_entity.pdbx_description
1 polymer ?
#
loop_
_entity_poly.entity_id
_entity_poly.type
_entity_poly.pdbx_seq_one_letter_code
_entity_poly.pdbx_strand_id
1 'polypeptide(L)'
;MMSSSEPSTQRHRNGLLDGIIDRRVFQGIIDLNDADSTDFSTQMVKTYLAVANSTLIDMDRAVANKDIPELTILVESLQNTSAAMGVAEVEQSCIHLQDAVRAWAESKVAAAGSPLLSTIDDIIAAHGQLKDGFAIAKSWLTRYAQTGNVPDDDWAARAVAHGGGVAIRGSALTGREANEGRTSS
;
A
#
# COMPACT_ATOMS: atom_id res chain seq x y z
N MET A 1 -0.40 27.69 -36.32
CA MET A 1 -0.30 28.26 -34.97
C MET A 1 -0.85 27.24 -33.99
N MET A 2 0.05 26.65 -33.19
CA MET A 2 -0.11 26.02 -31.85
C MET A 2 -1.38 25.18 -31.61
N SER A 3 -1.33 23.84 -31.62
CA SER A 3 -0.68 22.94 -30.65
C SER A 3 -0.96 23.31 -29.19
N SER A 4 -1.88 22.57 -28.57
CA SER A 4 -1.81 22.19 -27.16
C SER A 4 -2.66 20.92 -26.98
N SER A 5 -1.96 19.79 -27.09
CA SER A 5 -2.31 18.51 -26.49
C SER A 5 -2.47 18.66 -24.96
N GLU A 6 -3.26 17.77 -24.36
CA GLU A 6 -3.55 17.66 -22.92
C GLU A 6 -2.30 17.69 -22.01
N PRO A 7 -2.52 17.79 -20.69
CA PRO A 7 -1.88 16.77 -19.85
C PRO A 7 -2.87 16.03 -18.96
N SER A 8 -2.89 14.73 -19.19
CA SER A 8 -3.35 13.66 -18.34
C SER A 8 -2.56 13.63 -17.02
N THR A 9 -3.22 13.17 -15.95
CA THR A 9 -2.58 12.49 -14.81
C THR A 9 -1.66 13.34 -13.93
N GLN A 10 -2.26 14.12 -13.03
CA GLN A 10 -1.57 14.57 -11.82
C GLN A 10 -2.42 14.26 -10.59
N ARG A 11 -2.54 12.97 -10.26
CA ARG A 11 -2.87 12.58 -8.87
C ARG A 11 -1.66 13.00 -8.04
N HIS A 12 -1.84 14.08 -7.27
CA HIS A 12 -0.85 14.64 -6.36
C HIS A 12 -0.23 13.53 -5.50
N ARG A 13 1.01 13.15 -5.83
CA ARG A 13 1.93 12.45 -4.93
C ARG A 13 2.48 13.48 -3.96
N ASN A 14 1.92 13.56 -2.75
CA ASN A 14 2.56 14.29 -1.66
C ASN A 14 2.23 13.63 -0.32
N GLY A 15 3.28 13.30 0.45
CA GLY A 15 3.18 12.90 1.87
C GLY A 15 3.07 11.40 2.13
N LEU A 16 4.19 10.76 2.47
CA LEU A 16 4.32 9.34 2.85
C LEU A 16 3.57 8.96 4.15
N LEU A 17 2.75 9.85 4.73
CA LEU A 17 1.90 9.58 5.89
C LEU A 17 0.48 10.18 5.79
N ASP A 18 0.23 11.11 4.85
CA ASP A 18 -1.11 11.49 4.37
C ASP A 18 -1.71 10.44 3.41
N GLY A 19 -0.94 9.37 3.11
CA GLY A 19 -1.22 8.42 2.02
C GLY A 19 -1.81 7.07 2.43
N ILE A 20 -2.14 6.83 3.70
CA ILE A 20 -2.70 5.53 4.12
C ILE A 20 -4.15 5.40 3.66
N ILE A 21 -4.94 6.43 3.94
CA ILE A 21 -6.35 6.53 3.55
C ILE A 21 -6.53 7.83 2.76
N ASP A 22 -7.06 7.72 1.54
CA ASP A 22 -7.61 8.87 0.81
C ASP A 22 -8.86 9.34 1.53
N ARG A 23 -8.69 10.40 2.34
CA ARG A 23 -9.77 10.98 3.14
C ARG A 23 -10.93 11.48 2.30
N ARG A 24 -10.72 11.91 1.06
CA ARG A 24 -11.80 12.37 0.18
C ARG A 24 -12.68 11.20 -0.24
N VAL A 25 -12.08 10.09 -0.65
CA VAL A 25 -12.84 8.89 -1.02
C VAL A 25 -13.54 8.31 0.21
N PHE A 26 -12.83 8.19 1.32
CA PHE A 26 -13.40 7.63 2.55
C PHE A 26 -14.53 8.50 3.11
N GLN A 27 -14.40 9.83 3.05
CA GLN A 27 -15.49 10.75 3.45
C GLN A 27 -16.75 10.52 2.61
N GLY A 28 -16.62 10.26 1.30
CA GLY A 28 -17.77 9.90 0.47
C GLY A 28 -18.52 8.64 0.92
N ILE A 29 -17.84 7.70 1.60
CA ILE A 29 -18.48 6.53 2.24
C ILE A 29 -19.19 6.94 3.53
N ILE A 30 -18.57 7.84 4.32
CA ILE A 30 -19.16 8.37 5.56
C ILE A 30 -20.42 9.17 5.27
N ASP A 31 -20.43 9.94 4.18
CA ASP A 31 -21.56 10.77 3.76
C ASP A 31 -22.82 9.95 3.39
N LEU A 32 -22.67 8.64 3.21
CA LEU A 32 -23.78 7.69 3.00
C LEU A 32 -24.36 7.15 4.31
N ASN A 33 -23.79 7.48 5.46
CA ASN A 33 -24.39 7.15 6.75
C ASN A 33 -25.64 8.00 7.00
N ASP A 34 -26.57 7.47 7.81
CA ASP A 34 -27.61 8.27 8.43
C ASP A 34 -27.01 9.22 9.48
N ALA A 35 -27.67 10.36 9.74
CA ALA A 35 -27.13 11.48 10.52
C ALA A 35 -26.55 11.12 11.91
N ASP A 36 -27.09 10.09 12.57
CA ASP A 36 -26.70 9.67 13.91
C ASP A 36 -26.11 8.24 13.94
N SER A 37 -25.70 7.70 12.80
CA SER A 37 -25.17 6.33 12.68
C SER A 37 -23.84 6.28 11.94
N THR A 38 -23.06 5.24 12.21
CA THR A 38 -21.88 4.87 11.41
C THR A 38 -22.01 3.46 10.83
N ASP A 39 -23.21 2.88 10.85
CA ASP A 39 -23.42 1.46 10.53
C ASP A 39 -23.07 1.13 9.09
N PHE A 40 -23.46 1.98 8.13
CA PHE A 40 -23.15 1.76 6.71
C PHE A 40 -21.65 1.72 6.47
N SER A 41 -20.96 2.80 6.83
CA SER A 41 -19.50 2.90 6.68
C SER A 41 -18.75 1.83 7.50
N THR A 42 -19.21 1.51 8.70
CA THR A 42 -18.65 0.42 9.52
C THR A 42 -18.81 -0.94 8.85
N GLN A 43 -19.98 -1.23 8.26
CA GLN A 43 -20.21 -2.48 7.54
C GLN A 43 -19.36 -2.56 6.27
N MET A 44 -19.21 -1.45 5.54
CA MET A 44 -18.30 -1.36 4.39
C MET A 44 -16.85 -1.66 4.80
N VAL A 45 -16.38 -1.06 5.89
CA VAL A 45 -15.05 -1.33 6.44
C VAL A 45 -14.87 -2.80 6.82
N LYS A 46 -15.82 -3.39 7.57
CA LYS A 46 -15.76 -4.81 7.95
C LYS A 46 -15.71 -5.73 6.74
N THR A 47 -16.50 -5.42 5.72
CA THR A 47 -16.56 -6.19 4.46
C THR A 47 -15.24 -6.10 3.71
N TYR A 48 -14.70 -4.89 3.54
CA TYR A 48 -13.38 -4.69 2.93
C TYR A 48 -12.29 -5.46 3.66
N LEU A 49 -12.22 -5.37 4.99
CA LEU A 49 -11.21 -6.08 5.77
C LEU A 49 -11.32 -7.60 5.61
N ALA A 50 -12.54 -8.15 5.54
CA ALA A 50 -12.74 -9.58 5.29
C ALA A 50 -12.22 -10.00 3.91
N VAL A 51 -12.59 -9.25 2.86
CA VAL A 51 -12.13 -9.50 1.48
C VAL A 51 -10.61 -9.40 1.40
N ALA A 52 -10.03 -8.29 1.86
CA ALA A 52 -8.60 -8.04 1.77
C ALA A 52 -7.76 -9.07 2.55
N ASN A 53 -8.19 -9.49 3.75
CA ASN A 53 -7.48 -10.57 4.47
C ASN A 53 -7.52 -11.89 3.67
N SER A 54 -8.68 -12.26 3.11
CA SER A 54 -8.80 -13.49 2.30
C SER A 54 -7.91 -13.41 1.07
N THR A 55 -7.95 -12.30 0.34
CA THR A 55 -7.15 -12.10 -0.87
C THR A 55 -5.66 -12.18 -0.57
N LEU A 56 -5.17 -11.58 0.52
CA LEU A 56 -3.75 -11.67 0.90
C LEU A 56 -3.32 -13.12 1.24
N ILE A 57 -4.20 -13.91 1.86
CA ILE A 57 -3.93 -15.35 2.10
C ILE A 57 -3.85 -16.10 0.77
N ASP A 58 -4.75 -15.78 -0.17
CA ASP A 58 -4.74 -16.40 -1.49
C ASP A 58 -3.48 -16.01 -2.28
N MET A 59 -3.04 -14.76 -2.15
CA MET A 59 -1.79 -14.26 -2.72
C MET A 59 -0.56 -14.93 -2.12
N ASP A 60 -0.52 -15.18 -0.80
CA ASP A 60 0.54 -15.96 -0.16
C ASP A 60 0.69 -17.34 -0.83
N ARG A 61 -0.44 -18.01 -1.13
CA ARG A 61 -0.43 -19.31 -1.84
C ARG A 61 0.05 -19.17 -3.29
N ALA A 62 -0.42 -18.14 -4.01
CA ALA A 62 -0.02 -17.89 -5.38
C ALA A 62 1.48 -17.60 -5.50
N VAL A 63 2.04 -16.78 -4.61
CA VAL A 63 3.48 -16.50 -4.54
C VAL A 63 4.28 -17.77 -4.22
N ALA A 64 3.85 -18.57 -3.23
CA ALA A 64 4.52 -19.81 -2.87
C ALA A 64 4.56 -20.83 -4.01
N ASN A 65 3.45 -20.94 -4.76
CA ASN A 65 3.32 -21.83 -5.90
C ASN A 65 3.88 -21.25 -7.20
N LYS A 66 4.32 -19.98 -7.20
CA LYS A 66 4.71 -19.21 -8.40
C LYS A 66 3.61 -19.18 -9.47
N ASP A 67 2.35 -19.14 -9.03
CA ASP A 67 1.18 -19.03 -9.88
C ASP A 67 0.95 -17.56 -10.26
N ILE A 68 1.70 -17.11 -11.26
CA ILE A 68 1.70 -15.70 -11.70
C ILE A 68 0.36 -15.26 -12.31
N PRO A 69 -0.34 -16.08 -13.11
CA PRO A 69 -1.68 -15.74 -13.58
C PRO A 69 -2.66 -15.47 -12.42
N GLU A 70 -2.71 -16.38 -11.44
CA GLU A 70 -3.58 -16.22 -10.27
C GLU A 70 -3.19 -15.00 -9.44
N LEU A 71 -1.88 -14.82 -9.18
CA LEU A 71 -1.37 -13.66 -8.45
C LEU A 71 -1.80 -12.34 -9.11
N THR A 72 -1.75 -12.25 -10.44
CA THR A 72 -2.13 -11.04 -11.17
C THR A 72 -3.61 -10.68 -10.95
N ILE A 73 -4.50 -11.67 -11.04
CA ILE A 73 -5.95 -11.50 -10.83
C ILE A 73 -6.22 -11.03 -9.40
N LEU A 74 -5.58 -11.66 -8.41
CA LEU A 74 -5.75 -11.32 -7.00
C LEU A 74 -5.27 -9.89 -6.70
N VAL A 75 -4.12 -9.48 -7.24
CA VAL A 75 -3.58 -8.13 -7.04
C VAL A 75 -4.48 -7.07 -7.66
N GLU A 76 -4.98 -7.30 -8.88
CA GLU A 76 -5.93 -6.38 -9.54
C GLU A 76 -7.23 -6.24 -8.76
N SER A 77 -7.78 -7.36 -8.28
CA SER A 77 -8.98 -7.35 -7.44
C SER A 77 -8.78 -6.53 -6.16
N LEU A 78 -7.67 -6.77 -5.46
CA LEU A 78 -7.34 -6.04 -4.23
C LEU A 78 -7.08 -4.55 -4.49
N GLN A 79 -6.44 -4.22 -5.61
CA GLN A 79 -6.22 -2.83 -6.02
C GLN A 79 -7.55 -2.10 -6.21
N ASN A 80 -8.45 -2.67 -7.02
CA ASN A 80 -9.73 -2.05 -7.37
C ASN A 80 -10.61 -1.86 -6.12
N THR A 81 -10.67 -2.88 -5.26
CA THR A 81 -11.44 -2.81 -4.01
C THR A 81 -10.82 -1.82 -3.01
N SER A 82 -9.49 -1.72 -2.93
CA SER A 82 -8.80 -0.75 -2.08
C SER A 82 -9.01 0.69 -2.56
N ALA A 83 -8.93 0.93 -3.87
CA ALA A 83 -9.21 2.24 -4.46
C ALA A 83 -10.65 2.71 -4.18
N ALA A 84 -11.64 1.81 -4.33
CA ALA A 84 -13.04 2.11 -4.03
C ALA A 84 -13.29 2.44 -2.54
N MET A 85 -12.48 1.87 -1.64
CA MET A 85 -12.55 2.10 -0.20
C MET A 85 -11.66 3.26 0.27
N GLY A 86 -10.91 3.90 -0.63
CA GLY A 86 -9.96 4.94 -0.29
C GLY A 86 -8.73 4.44 0.48
N VAL A 87 -8.39 3.15 0.39
CA VAL A 87 -7.22 2.58 1.09
C VAL A 87 -5.98 2.73 0.21
N ALA A 88 -5.48 3.97 0.17
CA ALA A 88 -4.48 4.42 -0.79
C ALA A 88 -3.14 3.68 -0.68
N GLU A 89 -2.66 3.35 0.53
CA GLU A 89 -1.39 2.62 0.70
C GLU A 89 -1.46 1.22 0.08
N VAL A 90 -2.60 0.54 0.23
CA VAL A 90 -2.82 -0.80 -0.33
C VAL A 90 -2.99 -0.72 -1.85
N GLU A 91 -3.72 0.28 -2.37
CA GLU A 91 -3.81 0.56 -3.81
C GLU A 91 -2.42 0.75 -4.43
N GLN A 92 -1.57 1.60 -3.84
CA GLN A 92 -0.22 1.86 -4.34
C GLN A 92 0.68 0.64 -4.24
N SER A 93 0.60 -0.10 -3.15
CA SER A 93 1.37 -1.33 -2.98
C SER A 93 0.98 -2.41 -4.00
N CYS A 94 -0.31 -2.51 -4.36
CA CYS A 94 -0.75 -3.37 -5.46
C CYS A 94 -0.16 -2.95 -6.81
N ILE A 95 -0.08 -1.66 -7.11
CA ILE A 95 0.56 -1.15 -8.34
C ILE A 95 2.02 -1.57 -8.39
N HIS A 96 2.77 -1.40 -7.29
CA HIS A 96 4.17 -1.82 -7.22
C HIS A 96 4.34 -3.33 -7.40
N LEU A 97 3.45 -4.14 -6.82
CA LEU A 97 3.47 -5.59 -7.00
C LEU A 97 3.14 -6.00 -8.45
N GLN A 98 2.17 -5.34 -9.10
CA GLN A 98 1.90 -5.58 -10.53
C GLN A 98 3.09 -5.22 -11.41
N ASP A 99 3.79 -4.12 -11.12
CA ASP A 99 4.99 -3.73 -11.85
C ASP A 99 6.10 -4.78 -11.71
N ALA A 100 6.30 -5.33 -10.51
CA ALA A 100 7.24 -6.44 -10.28
C ALA A 100 6.83 -7.71 -11.04
N VAL A 101 5.53 -8.07 -11.01
CA VAL A 101 5.00 -9.23 -11.74
C VAL A 101 5.19 -9.07 -13.26
N ARG A 102 4.92 -7.88 -13.80
CA ARG A 102 5.10 -7.56 -15.23
C ARG A 102 6.56 -7.64 -15.64
N ALA A 103 7.46 -7.02 -14.88
CA ALA A 103 8.90 -7.09 -15.11
C ALA A 103 9.40 -8.54 -15.08
N TRP A 104 8.83 -9.38 -14.21
CA TRP A 104 9.23 -10.79 -14.10
C TRP A 104 8.77 -11.57 -15.33
N ALA A 105 7.54 -11.34 -15.79
CA ALA A 105 7.02 -11.97 -16.99
C ALA A 105 7.84 -11.60 -18.24
N GLU A 106 8.21 -10.31 -18.39
CA GLU A 106 9.08 -9.83 -19.47
C GLU A 106 10.48 -10.46 -19.42
N SER A 107 11.02 -10.66 -18.21
CA SER A 107 12.33 -11.31 -18.03
C SER A 107 12.36 -12.76 -18.52
N LYS A 108 11.22 -13.45 -18.58
CA LYS A 108 11.09 -14.82 -19.10
C LYS A 108 11.10 -14.91 -20.61
N VAL A 109 10.77 -13.82 -21.30
CA VAL A 109 10.73 -13.73 -22.77
C VAL A 109 12.03 -13.14 -23.33
N ALA A 110 12.87 -12.54 -22.47
CA ALA A 110 14.16 -11.98 -22.85
C ALA A 110 15.15 -13.05 -23.36
N ALA A 111 15.93 -12.68 -24.39
CA ALA A 111 16.96 -13.55 -24.95
C ALA A 111 18.03 -13.92 -23.90
N ALA A 112 18.57 -15.14 -24.00
CA ALA A 112 19.66 -15.61 -23.17
C ALA A 112 20.86 -14.64 -23.27
N GLY A 113 21.18 -13.96 -22.17
CA GLY A 113 22.27 -12.97 -22.08
C GLY A 113 21.83 -11.54 -21.76
N SER A 114 20.53 -11.23 -21.80
CA SER A 114 20.02 -9.94 -21.33
C SER A 114 19.98 -9.88 -19.79
N PRO A 115 20.25 -8.71 -19.17
CA PRO A 115 20.04 -8.52 -17.74
C PRO A 115 18.60 -8.84 -17.35
N LEU A 116 18.43 -9.58 -16.25
CA LEU A 116 17.10 -9.89 -15.74
C LEU A 116 16.44 -8.59 -15.25
N LEU A 117 15.26 -8.26 -15.78
CA LEU A 117 14.52 -7.05 -15.41
C LEU A 117 13.96 -7.11 -13.98
N SER A 118 13.63 -8.31 -13.50
CA SER A 118 13.29 -8.58 -12.10
C SER A 118 13.32 -10.08 -11.81
N THR A 119 13.43 -10.41 -10.53
CA THR A 119 13.49 -11.76 -9.98
C THR A 119 12.18 -12.14 -9.29
N ILE A 120 12.03 -13.43 -8.94
CA ILE A 120 10.94 -13.85 -8.05
C ILE A 120 11.09 -13.22 -6.65
N ASP A 121 12.31 -12.89 -6.23
CA ASP A 121 12.56 -12.26 -4.93
C ASP A 121 12.02 -10.82 -4.90
N ASP A 122 11.99 -10.11 -6.03
CA ASP A 122 11.37 -8.78 -6.14
C ASP A 122 9.84 -8.87 -5.95
N ILE A 123 9.19 -9.90 -6.50
CA ILE A 123 7.76 -10.17 -6.27
C ILE A 123 7.52 -10.48 -4.79
N ILE A 124 8.36 -11.32 -4.17
CA ILE A 124 8.24 -11.66 -2.74
C ILE A 124 8.41 -10.41 -1.87
N ALA A 125 9.37 -9.54 -2.19
CA ALA A 125 9.61 -8.30 -1.47
C ALA A 125 8.42 -7.33 -1.61
N ALA A 126 7.92 -7.12 -2.83
CA ALA A 126 6.75 -6.27 -3.07
C ALA A 126 5.48 -6.81 -2.40
N HIS A 127 5.30 -8.14 -2.40
CA HIS A 127 4.20 -8.76 -1.66
C HIS A 127 4.33 -8.56 -0.14
N GLY A 128 5.54 -8.64 0.41
CA GLY A 128 5.80 -8.30 1.82
C GLY A 128 5.42 -6.85 2.14
N GLN A 129 5.82 -5.90 1.28
CA GLN A 129 5.47 -4.48 1.44
C GLN A 129 3.96 -4.25 1.41
N LEU A 130 3.23 -4.92 0.50
CA LEU A 130 1.77 -4.86 0.46
C LEU A 130 1.13 -5.34 1.78
N LYS A 131 1.66 -6.41 2.38
CA LYS A 131 1.17 -6.92 3.67
C LYS A 131 1.44 -5.95 4.82
N ASP A 132 2.60 -5.31 4.82
CA ASP A 132 2.94 -4.27 5.79
C ASP A 132 1.99 -3.06 5.64
N GLY A 133 1.81 -2.57 4.41
CA GLY A 133 0.85 -1.50 4.07
C GLY A 133 -0.57 -1.82 4.54
N PHE A 134 -1.03 -3.04 4.29
CA PHE A 134 -2.34 -3.50 4.74
C PHE A 134 -2.45 -3.59 6.26
N ALA A 135 -1.42 -4.02 6.98
CA ALA A 135 -1.45 -4.08 8.44
C ALA A 135 -1.66 -2.69 9.08
N ILE A 136 -1.05 -1.66 8.49
CA ILE A 136 -1.23 -0.27 8.87
C ILE A 136 -2.68 0.17 8.59
N ALA A 137 -3.13 0.02 7.34
CA ALA A 137 -4.49 0.39 6.95
C ALA A 137 -5.56 -0.32 7.79
N LYS A 138 -5.38 -1.63 8.05
CA LYS A 138 -6.27 -2.43 8.89
C LYS A 138 -6.40 -1.87 10.30
N SER A 139 -5.30 -1.39 10.89
CA SER A 139 -5.31 -0.80 12.23
C SER A 139 -6.11 0.51 12.25
N TRP A 140 -5.94 1.36 11.24
CA TRP A 140 -6.73 2.58 11.08
C TRP A 140 -8.23 2.29 10.93
N LEU A 141 -8.56 1.40 10.00
CA LEU A 141 -9.93 1.02 9.66
C LEU A 141 -10.64 0.36 10.84
N THR A 142 -9.94 -0.50 11.58
CA THR A 142 -10.48 -1.14 12.79
C THR A 142 -10.80 -0.10 13.86
N ARG A 143 -9.93 0.90 14.05
CA ARG A 143 -10.17 1.99 15.00
C ARG A 143 -11.39 2.82 14.60
N TYR A 144 -11.52 3.15 13.32
CA TYR A 144 -12.73 3.82 12.81
C TYR A 144 -13.98 2.99 13.10
N ALA A 145 -13.99 1.71 12.70
CA ALA A 145 -15.13 0.82 12.88
C ALA A 145 -15.53 0.58 14.35
N GLN A 146 -14.62 0.80 15.31
CA GLN A 146 -14.90 0.69 16.74
C GLN A 146 -15.40 1.98 17.37
N THR A 147 -15.00 3.14 16.84
CA THR A 147 -15.19 4.43 17.51
C THR A 147 -16.13 5.37 16.74
N GLY A 148 -16.38 5.10 15.46
CA GLY A 148 -17.04 6.02 14.53
C GLY A 148 -16.22 7.27 14.20
N ASN A 149 -15.04 7.43 14.83
CA ASN A 149 -14.21 8.61 14.69
C ASN A 149 -13.10 8.34 13.69
N VAL A 150 -12.97 9.24 12.72
CA VAL A 150 -11.86 9.28 11.78
C VAL A 150 -10.56 9.60 12.55
N PRO A 151 -9.56 8.70 12.57
CA PRO A 151 -8.28 8.99 13.23
C PRO A 151 -7.56 10.19 12.61
N ASP A 152 -6.84 10.95 13.46
CA ASP A 152 -5.98 12.08 13.07
C ASP A 152 -4.80 11.63 12.19
N ASP A 153 -4.10 12.56 11.53
CA ASP A 153 -2.98 12.23 10.63
C ASP A 153 -1.76 11.66 11.40
N ASP A 154 -1.59 12.06 12.67
CA ASP A 154 -0.53 11.58 13.56
C ASP A 154 -0.81 10.20 14.19
N TRP A 155 -1.93 9.57 13.86
CA TRP A 155 -2.38 8.34 14.50
C TRP A 155 -1.35 7.21 14.38
N ALA A 156 -0.64 7.15 13.23
CA ALA A 156 0.35 6.11 12.94
C ALA A 156 1.56 6.24 13.86
N ALA A 157 2.05 7.46 14.09
CA ALA A 157 3.15 7.73 15.02
C ALA A 157 2.78 7.32 16.46
N ARG A 158 1.51 7.52 16.84
CA ARG A 158 0.99 7.14 18.17
C ARG A 158 0.75 5.64 18.31
N ALA A 159 0.30 4.97 17.26
CA ALA A 159 0.07 3.52 17.26
C ALA A 159 1.38 2.74 17.51
N VAL A 160 2.49 3.21 16.91
CA VAL A 160 3.84 2.65 17.11
C VAL A 160 4.32 2.84 18.56
N ALA A 161 4.02 3.98 19.19
CA ALA A 161 4.47 4.30 20.54
C ALA A 161 3.79 3.46 21.65
N HIS A 162 2.57 2.94 21.41
CA HIS A 162 1.78 2.21 22.41
C HIS A 162 1.83 0.67 22.28
N GLY A 163 2.80 0.11 21.56
CA GLY A 163 3.06 -1.34 21.59
C GLY A 163 2.11 -2.19 20.73
N GLY A 164 1.32 -1.59 19.85
CA GLY A 164 0.63 -2.32 18.78
C GLY A 164 1.62 -2.57 17.65
N GLY A 165 2.16 -3.78 17.55
CA GLY A 165 3.25 -4.16 16.65
C GLY A 165 2.99 -3.93 15.16
N VAL A 166 3.19 -2.70 14.70
CA VAL A 166 3.38 -2.36 13.29
C VAL A 166 4.67 -1.58 13.22
N ALA A 167 5.77 -2.29 12.96
CA ALA A 167 7.06 -1.67 12.75
C ALA A 167 7.07 -1.00 11.36
N ILE A 168 6.65 0.26 11.30
CA ILE A 168 6.91 1.10 10.12
C ILE A 168 8.43 1.25 10.03
N ARG A 169 9.07 0.63 9.04
CA ARG A 169 10.49 0.82 8.78
C ARG A 169 10.72 2.26 8.34
N GLY A 170 11.14 3.10 9.28
CA GLY A 170 11.79 4.37 8.97
C GLY A 170 13.11 4.08 8.26
N SER A 171 13.21 4.44 6.99
CA SER A 171 14.48 4.55 6.28
C SER A 171 15.36 5.58 6.97
N ALA A 172 16.23 5.12 7.87
CA ALA A 172 17.34 5.88 8.39
C ALA A 172 18.38 6.09 7.28
N LEU A 173 18.15 7.10 6.44
CA LEU A 173 19.20 7.76 5.69
C LEU A 173 19.41 9.12 6.33
N THR A 174 20.26 9.16 7.35
CA THR A 174 20.83 10.43 7.82
C THR A 174 22.28 10.20 8.23
N GLY A 175 23.17 10.60 7.31
CA GLY A 175 24.46 11.21 7.60
C GLY A 175 25.41 10.48 8.52
N ARG A 176 26.20 9.55 7.96
CA ARG A 176 27.51 9.23 8.52
C ARG A 176 28.49 10.34 8.10
N GLU A 177 28.52 11.43 8.84
CA GLU A 177 29.64 12.39 8.77
C GLU A 177 30.83 11.80 9.53
N ALA A 178 31.79 11.26 8.79
CA ALA A 178 33.12 11.01 9.28
C ALA A 178 33.86 12.35 9.38
N ASN A 179 34.12 12.83 10.61
CA ASN A 179 35.04 13.93 10.83
C ASN A 179 36.43 13.35 11.13
N GLU A 180 37.28 13.38 10.10
CA GLU A 180 38.73 13.22 10.21
C GLU A 180 39.33 14.41 10.95
N GLY A 181 40.19 14.17 11.94
CA GLY A 181 41.14 15.21 12.38
C GLY A 181 41.48 15.20 13.86
N ARG A 182 42.43 14.34 14.27
CA ARG A 182 43.47 14.73 15.24
C ARG A 182 44.61 13.72 15.30
N THR A 183 45.61 13.92 14.45
CA THR A 183 46.99 13.51 14.74
C THR A 183 47.91 14.60 14.24
N SER A 184 48.44 15.42 15.14
CA SER A 184 49.69 16.14 14.92
C SER A 184 50.34 16.40 16.27
N SER A 185 51.48 15.73 16.44
CA SER A 185 52.74 16.11 17.09
C SER A 185 52.72 16.75 18.48
#